data_AF-A0A1G9E8M2-F1
#
_entry.id   AF-A0A1G9E8M2-F1
#
_cell.length_a   1.000
_cell.length_b   1.000
_cell.length_c   1.000
_cell.angle_alpha   90.00
_cell.angle_beta   90.00
_cell.angle_gamma   90.00
#
_symmetry.space_group_name_H-M   'P 1'
#
loop_
_entity.id
_entity.type
_entity.pdbx_description
1 polymer ?
#
loop_
_entity_poly.entity_id
_entity_poly.type
_entity_poly.pdbx_seq_one_letter_code
_entity_poly.pdbx_strand_id
1 'polypeptide(L)'
;MSFFKLLTWNNSHMDLRFVEDDLHGKVNITNVYNDDRYVNMDKVNKKYDAELKSAQRSINSNRIMMLVLFTLAVFLPAVLLGVIQGNVLLVGGVIVYAIIAYFLMEAINQVQMNRIMYDISSDKEIHTQP
;
A
#
# COMPACT_ATOMS: atom_id res chain seq x y z
N MET A 1 2.66 -9.40 14.09
CA MET A 1 2.12 -8.22 14.81
C MET A 1 0.65 -8.05 14.44
N SER A 2 -0.19 -7.39 15.27
CA SER A 2 -1.63 -7.20 14.97
C SER A 2 -1.85 -6.14 13.89
N PHE A 3 -2.91 -6.30 13.07
CA PHE A 3 -3.31 -5.37 12.00
C PHE A 3 -3.41 -3.92 12.49
N PHE A 4 -4.14 -3.68 13.58
CA PHE A 4 -4.31 -2.33 14.12
C PHE A 4 -3.01 -1.72 14.62
N LYS A 5 -2.10 -2.53 15.18
CA LYS A 5 -0.79 -2.06 15.63
C LYS A 5 0.08 -1.60 14.47
N LEU A 6 0.01 -2.30 13.33
CA LEU A 6 0.72 -1.90 12.12
C LEU A 6 0.06 -0.69 11.45
N LEU A 7 -1.27 -0.61 11.45
CA LEU A 7 -2.00 0.52 10.87
C LEU A 7 -1.66 1.84 11.58
N THR A 8 -1.58 1.81 12.91
CA THR A 8 -1.24 2.97 13.73
C THR A 8 0.24 3.06 14.04
N TRP A 9 1.08 2.24 13.42
CA TRP A 9 2.51 2.28 13.67
C TRP A 9 3.10 3.56 13.10
N ASN A 10 3.56 4.43 14.00
CA ASN A 10 4.20 5.68 13.62
C ASN A 10 5.71 5.55 13.85
N ASN A 11 6.48 5.66 12.77
CA ASN A 11 7.93 5.74 12.82
C ASN A 11 8.38 7.01 12.08
N SER A 12 8.45 8.12 12.82
CA SER A 12 8.75 9.46 12.30
C SER A 12 10.11 9.58 11.60
N HIS A 13 10.97 8.59 11.77
CA HIS A 13 12.33 8.58 11.25
C HIS A 13 12.49 7.74 9.98
N MET A 14 11.50 6.91 9.64
CA MET A 14 11.57 6.12 8.41
C MET A 14 11.00 6.86 7.22
N ASP A 15 11.77 6.81 6.14
CA ASP A 15 11.44 7.38 4.85
C ASP A 15 11.96 6.40 3.79
N LEU A 16 11.12 5.40 3.52
CA LEU A 16 11.44 4.39 2.52
C LEU A 16 11.29 4.99 1.12
N ARG A 17 12.42 5.16 0.44
CA ARG A 17 12.49 5.61 -0.95
C ARG A 17 13.10 4.52 -1.80
N PHE A 18 12.54 4.30 -2.98
CA PHE A 18 13.03 3.33 -3.92
C PHE A 18 12.79 3.79 -5.35
N VAL A 19 13.63 3.30 -6.26
CA VAL A 19 13.52 3.52 -7.70
C VAL A 19 13.35 2.16 -8.36
N GLU A 20 12.35 2.03 -9.22
CA GLU A 20 12.18 0.85 -10.05
C GLU A 20 12.99 1.04 -11.35
N ASP A 21 13.86 0.08 -11.67
CA ASP A 21 14.61 0.07 -12.91
C ASP A 21 13.69 -0.37 -14.07
N ASP A 22 13.48 0.50 -15.05
CA ASP A 22 12.62 0.28 -16.21
C ASP A 22 13.00 -0.95 -17.05
N LEU A 23 14.27 -1.37 -17.03
CA LEU A 23 14.78 -2.45 -17.89
C LEU A 23 14.64 -3.84 -17.26
N HIS A 24 14.74 -3.93 -15.94
CA HIS A 24 14.78 -5.20 -15.20
C HIS A 24 13.69 -5.33 -14.14
N GLY A 25 12.92 -4.27 -13.91
CA GLY A 25 11.89 -4.19 -12.88
C GLY A 25 12.44 -4.45 -11.47
N LYS A 26 13.73 -4.18 -11.23
CA LYS A 26 14.34 -4.32 -9.90
C LYS A 26 14.03 -3.09 -9.09
N VAL A 27 13.61 -3.27 -7.85
CA VAL A 27 13.35 -2.17 -6.92
C VAL A 27 14.64 -1.91 -6.16
N ASN A 28 15.27 -0.77 -6.43
CA ASN A 28 16.45 -0.33 -5.72
C ASN A 28 16.05 0.65 -4.62
N ILE A 29 16.15 0.22 -3.36
CA ILE A 29 15.94 1.02 -2.16
C ILE A 29 17.09 2.02 -2.07
N THR A 30 16.75 3.30 -2.19
CA THR A 30 17.69 4.42 -2.16
C THR A 30 17.78 5.06 -0.78
N ASN A 31 16.71 4.96 0.01
CA ASN A 31 16.72 5.41 1.39
C ASN A 31 15.75 4.60 2.26
N VAL A 32 16.06 4.50 3.54
CA VAL A 32 15.24 3.83 4.56
C VAL A 32 14.88 4.79 5.70
N TYR A 33 15.79 5.70 6.05
CA TYR A 33 15.60 6.65 7.15
C TYR A 33 15.83 8.08 6.68
N ASN A 34 15.10 9.02 7.29
CA ASN A 34 15.31 10.45 7.08
C ASN A 34 16.39 11.03 8.02
N ASP A 35 16.97 10.21 8.90
CA ASP A 35 18.07 10.58 9.79
C ASP A 35 19.35 9.79 9.45
N ASP A 36 20.49 10.21 10.01
CA ASP A 36 21.83 9.68 9.69
C ASP A 36 22.11 8.27 10.28
N ARG A 37 21.09 7.41 10.37
CA ARG A 37 21.26 6.02 10.81
C ARG A 37 22.04 5.24 9.76
N TYR A 38 23.09 4.56 10.21
CA TYR A 38 23.81 3.65 9.35
C TYR A 38 22.95 2.44 9.00
N VAL A 39 22.79 2.20 7.70
CA VAL A 39 22.10 1.03 7.13
C VAL A 39 22.93 0.49 5.98
N ASN A 40 23.18 -0.81 5.99
CA ASN A 40 23.81 -1.47 4.85
C ASN A 40 22.80 -1.62 3.70
N MET A 41 22.80 -0.67 2.76
CA MET A 41 21.87 -0.65 1.63
C MET A 41 22.00 -1.85 0.69
N ASP A 42 23.19 -2.45 0.57
CA ASP A 42 23.38 -3.65 -0.26
C ASP A 42 22.65 -4.86 0.31
N LYS A 43 22.74 -5.05 1.64
CA LYS A 43 21.99 -6.11 2.33
C LYS A 43 20.49 -5.86 2.30
N VAL A 44 20.07 -4.61 2.47
CA VAL A 44 18.67 -4.21 2.38
C VAL A 44 18.09 -4.52 1.01
N ASN A 45 18.77 -4.12 -0.07
CA ASN A 45 18.33 -4.42 -1.43
C ASN A 45 18.31 -5.92 -1.70
N LYS A 46 19.32 -6.68 -1.26
CA LYS A 46 19.35 -8.13 -1.47
C LYS A 46 18.20 -8.87 -0.77
N LYS A 47 17.76 -8.40 0.39
CA LYS A 47 16.76 -9.08 1.23
C LYS A 47 15.34 -8.60 0.96
N TYR A 48 15.15 -7.31 0.70
CA TYR A 48 13.83 -6.67 0.67
C TYR A 48 13.37 -6.18 -0.72
N ASP A 49 14.22 -6.16 -1.76
CA ASP A 49 13.81 -5.82 -3.14
C ASP A 49 12.59 -6.64 -3.59
N ALA A 50 12.69 -7.97 -3.50
CA ALA A 50 11.63 -8.88 -3.91
C ALA A 50 10.34 -8.69 -3.09
N GLU A 51 10.46 -8.38 -1.80
CA GLU A 51 9.32 -8.18 -0.90
C GLU A 51 8.61 -6.85 -1.18
N LEU A 52 9.37 -5.77 -1.40
CA LEU A 52 8.82 -4.48 -1.82
C LEU A 52 8.15 -4.55 -3.18
N LYS A 53 8.78 -5.22 -4.15
CA LYS A 53 8.18 -5.43 -5.47
C LYS A 53 6.88 -6.22 -5.38
N SER A 54 6.85 -7.25 -4.53
CA SER A 54 5.65 -8.04 -4.27
C SER A 54 4.54 -7.20 -3.64
N ALA A 55 4.87 -6.38 -2.63
CA ALA A 55 3.90 -5.49 -1.99
C ALA A 55 3.40 -4.40 -2.94
N GLN A 56 4.27 -3.77 -3.74
CA GLN A 56 3.85 -2.79 -4.76
C GLN A 56 2.91 -3.43 -5.78
N ARG A 57 3.23 -4.64 -6.25
CA ARG A 57 2.34 -5.41 -7.13
C ARG A 57 1.02 -5.74 -6.45
N SER A 58 1.03 -6.13 -5.18
CA SER A 58 -0.18 -6.44 -4.41
C SER A 58 -1.05 -5.19 -4.22
N ILE A 59 -0.46 -4.06 -3.83
CA ILE A 59 -1.15 -2.77 -3.67
C ILE A 59 -1.77 -2.33 -4.99
N ASN A 60 -1.03 -2.40 -6.09
CA ASN A 60 -1.55 -2.01 -7.40
C ASN A 60 -2.67 -2.96 -7.85
N SER A 61 -2.50 -4.27 -7.68
CA SER A 61 -3.52 -5.28 -7.97
C SER A 61 -4.79 -5.05 -7.13
N ASN A 62 -4.64 -4.77 -5.84
CA ASN A 62 -5.72 -4.47 -4.91
C ASN A 62 -6.50 -3.21 -5.34
N ARG A 63 -5.79 -2.16 -5.76
CA ARG A 63 -6.41 -0.92 -6.27
C ARG A 63 -7.18 -1.17 -7.56
N ILE A 64 -6.60 -1.91 -8.51
CA ILE A 64 -7.29 -2.29 -9.77
C ILE A 64 -8.52 -3.16 -9.46
N MET A 65 -8.37 -4.18 -8.62
CA MET A 65 -9.45 -5.08 -8.27
C MET A 65 -10.59 -4.33 -7.57
N MET A 66 -10.28 -3.40 -6.67
CA MET A 66 -11.27 -2.52 -6.06
C MET A 66 -12.03 -1.72 -7.11
N LEU A 67 -11.35 -1.12 -8.08
CA LEU A 67 -11.97 -0.33 -9.14
C LEU A 67 -12.90 -1.17 -10.01
N VAL A 68 -12.45 -2.38 -10.39
CA VAL A 68 -13.25 -3.34 -11.18
C VAL A 68 -14.49 -3.77 -10.38
N LEU A 69 -14.31 -4.20 -9.13
CA LEU A 69 -15.41 -4.65 -8.28
C LEU A 69 -16.39 -3.52 -7.99
N PHE A 70 -15.91 -2.31 -7.71
CA PHE A 70 -16.76 -1.14 -7.51
C PHE A 70 -17.58 -0.84 -8.76
N THR A 71 -16.94 -0.85 -9.94
CA THR A 71 -17.63 -0.57 -11.20
C THR A 71 -18.71 -1.61 -11.48
N LEU A 72 -18.39 -2.88 -11.36
CA LEU A 72 -19.29 -3.99 -11.73
C LEU A 72 -20.38 -4.24 -10.69
N ALA A 73 -20.05 -4.22 -9.41
CA ALA A 73 -20.95 -4.64 -8.33
C ALA A 73 -21.73 -3.48 -7.70
N VAL A 74 -21.26 -2.24 -7.83
CA VAL A 74 -21.87 -1.08 -7.16
C VAL A 74 -22.33 -0.05 -8.18
N PHE A 75 -21.42 0.46 -9.01
CA PHE A 75 -21.72 1.57 -9.92
C PHE A 75 -22.72 1.16 -11.01
N LEU A 76 -22.48 0.07 -11.74
CA LEU A 76 -23.38 -0.38 -12.80
C LEU A 76 -24.80 -0.69 -12.28
N PRO A 77 -24.99 -1.47 -11.20
CA PRO A 77 -26.32 -1.69 -10.62
C PRO A 77 -26.99 -0.40 -10.15
N ALA A 78 -26.24 0.52 -9.55
CA ALA A 78 -26.78 1.79 -9.08
C ALA A 78 -27.25 2.69 -10.22
N VAL A 79 -26.52 2.74 -11.33
CA VAL A 79 -26.94 3.49 -12.53
C VAL A 79 -28.21 2.87 -13.12
N LEU A 80 -28.26 1.54 -13.25
CA LEU A 80 -29.45 0.84 -13.76
C LEU A 80 -30.68 1.10 -12.88
N LEU A 81 -30.55 0.92 -11.56
CA LEU A 81 -31.63 1.17 -10.61
C LEU A 81 -32.01 2.65 -10.52
N GLY A 82 -31.02 3.55 -10.58
CA GLY A 82 -31.24 4.99 -10.57
C GLY A 82 -32.02 5.48 -11.78
N VAL A 83 -31.74 4.95 -12.98
CA VAL A 83 -32.49 5.25 -14.20
C VAL A 83 -33.91 4.66 -14.15
N ILE A 84 -34.07 3.42 -13.67
CA ILE A 84 -35.37 2.75 -13.59
C ILE A 84 -36.29 3.42 -12.55
N GLN A 85 -35.75 3.82 -11.39
CA GLN A 85 -36.53 4.33 -10.26
C GLN A 85 -36.57 5.86 -10.19
N GLY A 86 -35.83 6.57 -11.04
CA GLY A 86 -35.71 8.04 -11.00
C GLY A 86 -35.13 8.60 -9.69
N ASN A 87 -34.44 7.76 -8.91
CA ASN A 87 -34.06 8.08 -7.55
C ASN A 87 -32.60 8.51 -7.45
N VAL A 88 -32.37 9.83 -7.50
CA VAL A 88 -31.04 10.47 -7.42
C VAL A 88 -30.34 10.21 -6.07
N LEU A 89 -31.07 9.93 -4.99
CA LEU A 89 -30.47 9.64 -3.67
C LEU A 89 -29.62 8.36 -3.67
N LEU A 90 -29.94 7.39 -4.54
CA LEU A 90 -29.14 6.17 -4.69
C LEU A 90 -27.72 6.47 -5.16
N VAL A 91 -27.55 7.49 -6.02
CA VAL A 91 -26.24 7.91 -6.52
C VAL A 91 -25.41 8.50 -5.37
N GLY A 92 -26.02 9.30 -4.50
CA GLY A 92 -25.35 9.85 -3.32
C GLY A 92 -24.86 8.79 -2.35
N GLY A 93 -25.69 7.77 -2.06
CA GLY A 93 -25.31 6.65 -1.19
C GLY A 93 -24.13 5.83 -1.72
N VAL A 94 -24.08 5.63 -3.04
CA VAL A 94 -23.00 4.90 -3.72
C VAL A 94 -21.68 5.65 -3.64
N ILE A 95 -21.70 6.97 -3.77
CA ILE A 95 -20.50 7.80 -3.62
C ILE A 95 -19.93 7.68 -2.20
N VAL A 96 -20.79 7.79 -1.17
CA VAL A 96 -20.35 7.64 0.23
C VAL A 96 -19.77 6.24 0.48
N TYR A 97 -20.43 5.21 -0.03
CA TYR A 97 -19.93 3.84 0.06
C TYR A 97 -18.56 3.68 -0.63
N ALA A 98 -18.39 4.27 -1.82
CA ALA A 98 -17.12 4.24 -2.55
C ALA A 98 -15.97 4.82 -1.73
N ILE A 99 -16.21 5.96 -1.07
CA ILE A 99 -15.23 6.62 -0.22
C ILE A 99 -14.83 5.69 0.93
N ILE A 100 -15.79 5.09 1.63
CA ILE A 100 -15.51 4.18 2.75
C ILE A 100 -14.73 2.94 2.28
N ALA A 101 -15.16 2.31 1.18
CA ALA A 101 -14.50 1.14 0.62
C ALA A 101 -13.05 1.44 0.21
N TYR A 102 -12.82 2.60 -0.42
CA TYR A 102 -11.50 3.08 -0.75
C TYR A 102 -10.61 3.24 0.49
N PHE A 103 -11.13 3.90 1.55
CA PHE A 103 -10.40 4.07 2.81
C PHE A 103 -10.01 2.73 3.46
N LEU A 104 -10.91 1.74 3.47
CA LEU A 104 -10.62 0.43 4.02
C LEU A 104 -9.50 -0.29 3.25
N MET A 105 -9.53 -0.23 1.93
CA MET A 105 -8.49 -0.83 1.10
C MET A 105 -7.15 -0.12 1.25
N GLU A 106 -7.15 1.20 1.36
CA GLU A 106 -5.91 1.96 1.60
C GLU A 106 -5.34 1.67 2.98
N ALA A 107 -6.17 1.46 4.00
CA ALA A 107 -5.72 0.99 5.31
C ALA A 107 -5.04 -0.39 5.24
N ILE A 108 -5.57 -1.31 4.43
CA ILE A 108 -4.93 -2.62 4.20
C ILE A 108 -3.58 -2.45 3.49
N ASN A 109 -3.52 -1.63 2.45
CA ASN A 109 -2.28 -1.32 1.73
C ASN A 109 -1.22 -0.70 2.67
N GLN A 110 -1.65 0.23 3.53
CA GLN A 110 -0.79 0.86 4.53
C GLN A 110 -0.24 -0.15 5.54
N VAL A 111 -1.05 -1.10 6.00
CA VAL A 111 -0.59 -2.18 6.89
C VAL A 111 0.47 -3.06 6.22
N GLN A 112 0.30 -3.38 4.93
CA GLN A 112 1.29 -4.16 4.19
C GLN A 112 2.63 -3.41 4.12
N MET A 113 2.61 -2.11 3.81
CA MET A 113 3.85 -1.32 3.78
C MET A 113 4.48 -1.16 5.16
N ASN A 114 3.68 -0.85 6.18
CA ASN A 114 4.15 -0.71 7.54
C ASN A 114 4.78 -2.00 8.08
N ARG A 115 4.32 -3.17 7.61
CA ARG A 115 4.93 -4.45 7.96
C ARG A 115 6.35 -4.56 7.41
N ILE A 116 6.55 -4.29 6.12
CA ILE A 116 7.89 -4.37 5.49
C ILE A 116 8.84 -3.37 6.15
N MET A 117 8.35 -2.15 6.35
CA MET A 117 9.05 -1.10 7.06
C MET A 117 9.43 -1.52 8.50
N TYR A 118 8.53 -2.18 9.23
CA TYR A 118 8.83 -2.74 10.56
C TYR A 118 9.89 -3.83 10.52
N ASP A 119 9.81 -4.71 9.52
CA ASP A 119 10.74 -5.83 9.36
C ASP A 119 12.15 -5.30 9.05
N ILE A 120 12.27 -4.29 8.18
CA ILE A 120 13.53 -3.55 7.94
C ILE A 120 14.02 -2.91 9.24
N SER A 121 13.18 -2.16 9.95
CA SER A 121 13.59 -1.50 11.20
C SER A 121 14.04 -2.47 12.29
N SER A 122 13.52 -3.70 12.29
CA SER A 122 13.81 -4.72 13.31
C SER A 122 14.96 -5.65 12.92
N ASP A 123 15.44 -5.58 11.67
CA ASP A 123 16.48 -6.46 11.16
C ASP A 123 17.88 -6.02 11.60
N LYS A 124 18.46 -6.78 12.53
CA LYS A 124 19.80 -6.48 13.07
C LYS A 124 20.90 -6.66 12.03
N GLU A 125 20.71 -7.49 11.00
CA GLU A 125 21.75 -7.79 10.01
C GLU A 125 22.04 -6.62 9.07
N ILE A 126 21.07 -5.72 8.91
CA ILE A 126 21.19 -4.52 8.09
C ILE A 126 21.67 -3.29 8.88
N HIS A 127 21.46 -3.30 10.21
CA HIS A 127 21.90 -2.23 11.14
C HIS A 127 23.27 -2.52 11.78
N THR A 128 23.97 -3.58 11.39
CA THR A 128 25.37 -3.81 11.81
C THR A 128 26.28 -2.79 11.17
N GLN A 129 26.90 -1.92 11.98
CA GLN A 129 28.04 -1.09 11.58
C GLN A 129 29.20 -1.99 11.09
N PRO A 130 30.02 -1.52 10.13
CA PRO A 130 31.21 -2.23 9.68
C PRO A 130 32.24 -2.38 10.81
#